data_AF-A0A1H9UHH6-F1
#
_entry.id   AF-A0A1H9UHH6-F1
#
_cell.length_a   1.000
_cell.length_b   1.000
_cell.length_c   1.000
_cell.angle_alpha   90.00
_cell.angle_beta   90.00
_cell.angle_gamma   90.00
#
_symmetry.space_group_name_H-M   'P 1'
#
loop_
_entity.id
_entity.type
_entity.pdbx_description
1 polymer ?
#
loop_
_entity_poly.entity_id
_entity_poly.type
_entity_poly.pdbx_seq_one_letter_code
_entity_poly.pdbx_strand_id
1 'polypeptide(L)'
;MIKLSLKERREQFLFFMALFVFTVGLLSFGIFYSSKSRYEISKADLEVKISENQAFEDMVKETMPTIDTTYKQIVRFDPNVQAVFLRSDIQNSLNSIKSAYERKASDVRYKTFIQTSQLYDILFFDKQEMKGNLRDIEGLKRNLDDCVISRRQLQQTMSARQ
;
A
#
# COMPACT_ATOMS: atom_id res chain seq x y z
N MET A 1 -36.62 71.50 6.63
CA MET A 1 -36.52 70.49 5.56
C MET A 1 -36.01 71.21 4.30
N ILE A 2 -34.71 71.15 4.05
CA ILE A 2 -34.07 71.92 2.96
C ILE A 2 -34.58 71.33 1.64
N LYS A 3 -35.40 72.08 0.88
CA LYS A 3 -35.83 71.69 -0.46
C LYS A 3 -34.70 72.01 -1.43
N LEU A 4 -33.74 71.09 -1.56
CA LEU A 4 -32.70 71.21 -2.59
C LEU A 4 -33.33 71.08 -3.98
N SER A 5 -32.81 71.87 -4.92
CA SER A 5 -33.19 71.81 -6.33
C SER A 5 -32.84 70.45 -6.93
N LEU A 6 -33.61 69.97 -7.91
CA LEU A 6 -33.37 68.69 -8.60
C LEU A 6 -31.94 68.59 -9.17
N LYS A 7 -31.37 69.73 -9.56
CA LYS A 7 -29.99 69.82 -10.07
C LYS A 7 -28.94 69.57 -8.96
N GLU A 8 -29.11 70.22 -7.80
CA GLU A 8 -28.20 70.07 -6.66
C GLU A 8 -28.24 68.65 -6.09
N ARG A 9 -29.44 68.04 -6.04
CA ARG A 9 -29.61 66.64 -5.63
C ARG A 9 -28.91 65.67 -6.59
N ARG A 10 -28.90 65.96 -7.89
CA ARG A 10 -28.20 65.15 -8.91
C ARG A 10 -26.68 65.27 -8.76
N GLU A 11 -26.17 66.47 -8.53
CA GLU A 11 -24.73 66.70 -8.32
C GLU A 11 -24.24 66.02 -7.03
N GLN A 12 -25.00 66.12 -5.93
CA GLN A 12 -24.72 65.39 -4.70
C GLN A 12 -24.75 63.87 -4.89
N PHE A 13 -25.74 63.35 -5.62
CA PHE A 13 -25.82 61.93 -5.91
C PHE A 13 -24.62 61.44 -6.73
N LEU A 14 -24.22 62.19 -7.76
CA LEU A 14 -23.05 61.86 -8.57
C LEU A 14 -21.75 61.88 -7.75
N PHE A 15 -21.62 62.86 -6.84
CA PHE A 15 -20.47 62.94 -5.93
C PHE A 15 -20.40 61.73 -5.00
N PHE A 16 -21.50 61.35 -4.34
CA PHE A 16 -21.53 60.18 -3.46
C PHE A 16 -21.32 58.88 -4.23
N MET A 17 -21.84 58.77 -5.46
CA MET A 17 -21.63 57.60 -6.31
C MET A 17 -20.15 57.46 -6.72
N ALA A 18 -19.50 58.57 -7.09
CA ALA A 18 -18.08 58.57 -7.41
C ALA A 18 -17.21 58.19 -6.20
N LEU A 19 -17.53 58.73 -5.02
CA LEU A 19 -16.83 58.42 -3.77
C LEU A 19 -17.02 56.94 -3.38
N PHE A 20 -18.23 56.39 -3.56
CA PHE A 20 -18.51 54.98 -3.33
C PHE A 20 -17.70 54.07 -4.25
N VAL A 21 -17.69 54.33 -5.56
CA VAL A 21 -16.90 53.53 -6.52
C VAL A 21 -15.41 53.61 -6.21
N PHE A 22 -14.91 54.79 -5.85
CA PHE A 22 -13.51 54.99 -5.50
C PHE A 22 -13.11 54.21 -4.23
N THR A 23 -13.93 54.28 -3.18
CA THR A 23 -13.67 53.59 -1.91
C THR A 23 -13.78 52.07 -2.05
N VAL A 24 -14.81 51.56 -2.75
CA VAL A 24 -14.95 50.13 -3.04
C VAL A 24 -13.80 49.63 -3.92
N GLY A 25 -13.36 50.44 -4.90
CA GLY A 25 -12.21 50.14 -5.75
C GLY A 25 -10.91 50.01 -4.95
N LEU A 26 -10.63 50.97 -4.07
CA LEU A 26 -9.45 50.93 -3.21
C LEU A 26 -9.46 49.76 -2.22
N LEU A 27 -10.61 49.46 -1.60
CA LEU A 27 -10.73 48.33 -0.68
C LEU A 27 -10.60 46.99 -1.39
N SER A 28 -11.23 46.85 -2.56
CA SER A 28 -11.10 45.64 -3.38
C SER A 28 -9.66 45.45 -3.84
N PHE A 29 -9.02 46.53 -4.33
CA PHE A 29 -7.61 46.49 -4.71
C PHE A 29 -6.72 46.12 -3.52
N GLY A 30 -6.93 46.71 -2.35
CA GLY A 30 -6.18 46.37 -1.14
C GLY A 30 -6.31 44.89 -0.75
N ILE A 31 -7.53 44.35 -0.75
CA ILE A 31 -7.80 42.94 -0.41
C ILE A 31 -7.15 41.99 -1.43
N PHE A 32 -7.33 42.24 -2.73
CA PHE A 32 -6.83 41.33 -3.77
C PHE A 32 -5.34 41.49 -4.07
N TYR A 33 -4.78 42.69 -3.90
CA TYR A 33 -3.34 42.95 -4.06
C TYR A 33 -2.53 42.46 -2.86
N SER A 34 -3.07 42.55 -1.63
CA SER A 34 -2.41 42.02 -0.44
C SER A 34 -2.66 40.52 -0.24
N SER A 35 -3.69 39.94 -0.87
CA SER A 35 -3.87 38.49 -0.87
C SER A 35 -2.92 37.83 -1.87
N LYS A 36 -1.61 37.87 -1.59
CA LYS A 36 -0.78 36.74 -2.02
C LYS A 36 -1.42 35.50 -1.41
N SER A 37 -1.81 34.55 -2.27
CA SER A 37 -2.53 33.37 -1.82
C SER A 37 -1.71 32.72 -0.68
N ARG A 38 -2.35 32.40 0.44
CA ARG A 38 -1.69 31.70 1.57
C ARG A 38 -1.10 30.34 1.16
N TYR A 39 -1.36 29.89 -0.06
CA TYR A 39 -0.89 28.67 -0.68
C TYR A 39 -0.30 28.95 -2.07
N GLU A 40 0.64 29.90 -2.19
CA GLU A 40 1.52 29.92 -3.36
C GLU A 40 2.42 28.67 -3.28
N ILE A 41 1.90 27.52 -3.74
CA ILE A 41 2.75 26.38 -4.08
C ILE A 41 3.68 26.90 -5.16
N SER A 42 4.94 27.13 -4.79
CA SER A 42 5.97 27.52 -5.75
C SER A 42 5.95 26.51 -6.89
N LYS A 43 6.00 26.98 -8.14
CA LYS A 43 6.06 26.09 -9.31
C LYS A 43 7.18 25.04 -9.17
N ALA A 44 8.27 25.41 -8.49
CA ALA A 44 9.37 24.51 -8.15
C ALA A 44 8.97 23.40 -7.15
N ASP A 45 8.18 23.72 -6.12
CA ASP A 45 7.69 22.71 -5.15
C ASP A 45 6.71 21.74 -5.83
N LEU A 46 5.88 22.26 -6.75
CA LEU A 46 4.99 21.42 -7.54
C LEU A 46 5.77 20.49 -8.49
N GLU A 47 6.79 21.01 -9.17
CA GLU A 47 7.66 20.25 -10.07
C GLU A 47 8.37 19.12 -9.32
N VAL A 48 8.91 19.39 -8.12
CA VAL A 48 9.51 18.36 -7.26
C VAL A 48 8.49 17.29 -6.91
N LYS A 49 7.29 17.65 -6.44
CA LYS A 49 6.25 16.66 -6.09
C LYS A 49 5.81 15.81 -7.28
N ILE A 50 5.69 16.41 -8.47
CA ILE A 50 5.36 15.67 -9.70
C ILE A 50 6.47 14.66 -10.00
N SER A 51 7.74 15.08 -9.95
CA SER A 51 8.87 14.19 -10.17
C SER A 51 8.93 13.05 -9.14
N GLU A 52 8.65 13.33 -7.87
CA GLU A 52 8.62 12.31 -6.82
C GLU A 52 7.46 11.33 -6.96
N ASN A 53 6.31 11.78 -7.48
CA ASN A 53 5.19 10.90 -7.80
C ASN A 53 5.52 9.99 -8.97
N GLN A 54 6.10 10.56 -10.04
CA GLN A 54 6.47 9.80 -11.22
C GLN A 54 7.53 8.74 -10.91
N ALA A 55 8.55 9.09 -10.11
CA ALA A 55 9.55 8.12 -9.65
C ALA A 55 8.95 6.97 -8.83
N PHE A 56 7.91 7.24 -8.02
CA PHE A 56 7.20 6.19 -7.30
C PHE A 56 6.38 5.31 -8.24
N GLU A 57 5.65 5.89 -9.19
CA GLU A 57 4.87 5.14 -10.18
C GLU A 57 5.76 4.23 -11.04
N ASP A 58 6.93 4.73 -11.46
CA ASP A 58 7.92 3.95 -12.20
C ASP A 58 8.45 2.79 -11.35
N MET A 59 8.75 3.03 -10.08
CA MET A 59 9.18 1.97 -9.14
C MET A 59 8.09 0.90 -8.93
N VAL A 60 6.82 1.31 -8.81
CA VAL A 60 5.70 0.37 -8.74
C VAL A 60 5.64 -0.46 -10.02
N LYS A 61 5.73 0.17 -11.19
CA LYS A 61 5.70 -0.51 -12.48
C LYS A 61 6.87 -1.48 -12.68
N GLU A 62 8.07 -1.13 -12.23
CA GLU A 62 9.27 -1.99 -12.24
C GLU A 62 9.11 -3.20 -11.32
N THR A 63 8.56 -2.99 -10.12
CA THR A 63 8.52 -4.02 -9.06
C THR A 63 7.30 -4.93 -9.15
N MET A 64 6.18 -4.46 -9.72
CA MET A 64 4.91 -5.20 -9.79
C MET A 64 5.04 -6.60 -10.41
N PRO A 65 5.78 -6.80 -11.53
CA PRO A 65 5.96 -8.14 -12.10
C PRO A 65 6.62 -9.10 -11.12
N THR A 66 7.62 -8.65 -10.35
CA THR A 66 8.29 -9.45 -9.32
C THR A 66 7.34 -9.82 -8.18
N ILE A 67 6.47 -8.90 -7.75
CA ILE A 67 5.45 -9.17 -6.74
C ILE A 67 4.51 -10.28 -7.23
N ASP A 68 3.96 -10.13 -8.44
CA ASP A 68 3.00 -11.08 -9.01
C ASP A 68 3.62 -12.47 -9.24
N THR A 69 4.87 -12.53 -9.71
CA THR A 69 5.56 -13.80 -9.94
C THR A 69 5.91 -14.48 -8.62
N THR A 70 6.39 -13.73 -7.62
CA THR A 70 6.71 -14.25 -6.28
C THR A 70 5.47 -14.87 -5.63
N TYR A 71 4.32 -14.18 -5.70
CA TYR A 71 3.06 -14.73 -5.20
C TYR A 71 2.70 -16.05 -5.88
N LYS A 72 2.78 -16.12 -7.21
CA LYS A 72 2.50 -17.36 -7.96
C LYS A 72 3.47 -18.48 -7.59
N GLN A 73 4.75 -18.18 -7.38
CA GLN A 73 5.75 -19.15 -6.93
C GLN A 73 5.40 -19.71 -5.55
N ILE A 74 5.06 -18.85 -4.58
CA ILE A 74 4.64 -19.27 -3.23
C ILE A 74 3.36 -20.12 -3.31
N VAL A 75 2.37 -19.71 -4.10
CA VAL A 75 1.10 -20.47 -4.24
C VAL A 75 1.32 -21.82 -4.93
N ARG A 76 2.29 -21.95 -5.82
CA ARG A 76 2.62 -23.23 -6.49
C ARG A 76 3.67 -24.06 -5.76
N PHE A 77 4.27 -23.52 -4.70
CA PHE A 77 5.33 -24.18 -3.96
C PHE A 77 4.81 -25.49 -3.34
N ASP A 78 5.51 -26.58 -3.64
CA ASP A 78 5.33 -27.89 -3.00
C ASP A 78 6.65 -28.32 -2.33
N PRO A 79 6.72 -28.37 -1.00
CA PRO A 79 7.94 -28.76 -0.29
C PRO A 79 8.33 -30.23 -0.48
N ASN A 80 7.43 -31.08 -0.98
CA ASN A 80 7.73 -32.49 -1.25
C ASN A 80 8.54 -32.67 -2.54
N VAL A 81 8.48 -31.69 -3.45
CA VAL A 81 9.32 -31.67 -4.64
C VAL A 81 10.68 -31.12 -4.19
N GLN A 82 11.71 -31.97 -4.19
CA GLN A 82 13.09 -31.63 -3.82
C GLN A 82 13.71 -30.60 -4.77
N ALA A 83 13.28 -29.35 -4.68
CA ALA A 83 13.87 -28.25 -5.39
C ALA A 83 14.33 -27.22 -4.37
N VAL A 84 15.48 -27.48 -3.76
CA VAL A 84 16.19 -26.51 -2.89
C VAL A 84 16.34 -25.16 -3.61
N PHE A 85 16.45 -25.18 -4.95
CA PHE A 85 16.47 -24.00 -5.81
C PHE A 85 15.21 -23.13 -5.70
N LEU A 86 14.01 -23.73 -5.66
CA LEU A 86 12.74 -22.98 -5.59
C LEU A 86 12.63 -22.14 -4.30
N ARG A 87 13.18 -22.63 -3.18
CA ARG A 87 13.22 -21.87 -1.91
C ARG A 87 14.15 -20.66 -2.02
N SER A 88 15.34 -20.87 -2.59
CA SER A 88 16.31 -19.80 -2.82
C SER A 88 15.75 -18.73 -3.75
N ASP A 89 15.07 -19.14 -4.83
CA ASP A 89 14.48 -18.22 -5.81
C ASP A 89 13.38 -17.35 -5.20
N ILE A 90 12.50 -17.93 -4.37
CA ILE A 90 11.49 -17.17 -3.62
C ILE A 90 12.17 -16.17 -2.69
N GLN A 91 13.19 -16.59 -1.92
CA GLN A 91 13.90 -15.70 -1.01
C GLN A 91 14.58 -14.53 -1.74
N ASN A 92 15.21 -14.81 -2.88
CA ASN A 92 15.83 -13.79 -3.73
C ASN A 92 14.79 -12.80 -4.27
N SER A 93 13.61 -13.29 -4.66
CA SER A 93 12.52 -12.45 -5.15
C SER A 93 11.95 -11.58 -4.03
N LEU A 94 11.80 -12.11 -2.81
CA LEU A 94 11.43 -11.33 -1.62
C LEU A 94 12.45 -10.23 -1.31
N ASN A 95 13.74 -10.53 -1.39
CA ASN A 95 14.81 -9.55 -1.21
C ASN A 95 14.78 -8.47 -2.31
N SER A 96 14.45 -8.84 -3.54
CA SER A 96 14.27 -7.88 -4.63
C SER A 96 13.11 -6.92 -4.35
N ILE A 97 11.96 -7.43 -3.90
CA ILE A 97 10.82 -6.59 -3.49
C ILE A 97 11.23 -5.67 -2.33
N LYS A 98 11.93 -6.19 -1.32
CA LYS A 98 12.44 -5.39 -0.21
C LYS A 98 13.41 -4.29 -0.66
N SER A 99 14.28 -4.58 -1.63
CA SER A 99 15.23 -3.60 -2.16
C SER A 99 14.54 -2.39 -2.79
N ALA A 100 13.31 -2.55 -3.33
CA ALA A 100 12.52 -1.44 -3.85
C ALA A 100 12.21 -0.40 -2.75
N TYR A 101 11.93 -0.84 -1.51
CA TYR A 101 11.78 0.05 -0.34
C TYR A 101 13.07 0.78 -0.01
N GLU A 102 14.21 0.08 -0.01
CA GLU A 102 15.52 0.63 0.39
C GLU A 102 15.98 1.77 -0.53
N ARG A 103 15.55 1.80 -1.80
CA ARG A 103 15.86 2.89 -2.74
C ARG A 103 15.36 4.26 -2.26
N LYS A 104 14.22 4.32 -1.54
CA LYS A 104 13.67 5.58 -1.00
C LYS A 104 12.91 5.37 0.31
N ALA A 105 13.62 4.85 1.33
CA ALA A 105 13.02 4.48 2.62
C ALA A 105 12.42 5.67 3.43
N SER A 106 12.81 6.91 3.12
CA SER A 106 12.24 8.12 3.72
C SER A 106 10.81 8.41 3.27
N ASP A 107 10.42 7.92 2.08
CA ASP A 107 9.07 8.09 1.55
C ASP A 107 8.15 7.00 2.12
N VAL A 108 7.09 7.43 2.80
CA VAL A 108 6.13 6.53 3.45
C VAL A 108 5.46 5.59 2.44
N ARG A 109 5.30 6.01 1.18
CA ARG A 109 4.66 5.19 0.13
C ARG A 109 5.46 3.94 -0.18
N TYR A 110 6.79 4.01 -0.10
CA TYR A 110 7.69 2.89 -0.34
C TYR A 110 7.55 1.80 0.74
N LYS A 111 6.95 2.09 1.90
CA LYS A 111 6.69 1.09 2.95
C LYS A 111 5.84 -0.07 2.45
N THR A 112 5.03 0.12 1.41
CA THR A 112 4.23 -0.96 0.83
C THR A 112 5.10 -2.12 0.34
N PHE A 113 6.32 -1.85 -0.15
CA PHE A 113 7.21 -2.89 -0.68
C PHE A 113 7.77 -3.77 0.45
N ILE A 114 8.24 -3.18 1.55
CA ILE A 114 8.71 -3.95 2.71
C ILE A 114 7.55 -4.74 3.35
N GLN A 115 6.36 -4.14 3.48
CA GLN A 115 5.19 -4.84 4.01
C GLN A 115 4.76 -6.00 3.11
N THR A 116 4.83 -5.84 1.79
CA THR A 116 4.55 -6.91 0.83
C THR A 116 5.56 -8.06 0.96
N SER A 117 6.85 -7.73 1.06
CA SER A 117 7.91 -8.72 1.29
C SER A 117 7.70 -9.50 2.59
N GLN A 118 7.36 -8.82 3.69
CA GLN A 118 7.07 -9.46 4.98
C GLN A 118 5.83 -10.34 4.94
N LEU A 119 4.74 -9.88 4.32
CA LEU A 119 3.52 -10.66 4.16
C LEU A 119 3.78 -11.94 3.36
N TYR A 120 4.56 -11.84 2.29
CA TYR A 120 4.87 -13.00 1.45
C TYR A 120 5.85 -13.96 2.13
N ASP A 121 6.78 -13.46 2.95
CA ASP A 121 7.66 -14.29 3.78
C ASP A 121 6.86 -15.13 4.78
N ILE A 122 5.90 -14.50 5.49
CA ILE A 122 4.96 -15.19 6.38
C ILE A 122 4.15 -16.24 5.61
N LEU A 123 3.54 -15.86 4.49
CA LEU A 123 2.76 -16.77 3.65
C LEU A 123 3.59 -17.98 3.19
N PHE A 124 4.85 -17.76 2.83
CA PHE A 124 5.77 -18.81 2.41
C PHE A 124 6.12 -19.76 3.55
N PHE A 125 6.35 -19.22 4.75
CA PHE A 125 6.60 -20.02 5.95
C PHE A 125 5.38 -20.85 6.34
N ASP A 126 4.21 -20.22 6.46
CA ASP A 126 2.95 -20.88 6.81
C ASP A 126 2.64 -22.05 5.87
N LYS A 127 2.92 -21.87 4.59
CA LYS A 127 2.71 -22.92 3.59
C LYS A 127 3.63 -24.12 3.78
N GLN A 128 4.88 -23.89 4.14
CA GLN A 128 5.82 -24.97 4.48
C GLN A 128 5.34 -25.73 5.71
N GLU A 129 4.95 -24.98 6.76
CA GLU A 129 4.47 -25.56 8.01
C GLU A 129 3.19 -26.38 7.81
N MET A 130 2.19 -25.83 7.12
CA MET A 130 0.94 -26.54 6.81
C MET A 130 1.19 -27.86 6.07
N LYS A 131 2.11 -27.87 5.10
CA LYS A 131 2.46 -29.08 4.35
C LYS A 131 3.19 -30.11 5.22
N GLY A 132 4.09 -29.65 6.10
CA GLY A 132 4.74 -30.50 7.11
C GLY A 132 3.72 -31.14 8.03
N ASN A 133 2.81 -30.34 8.61
CA ASN A 133 1.77 -30.79 9.50
C ASN A 133 0.84 -31.83 8.84
N LEU A 134 0.44 -31.60 7.59
CA LEU A 134 -0.37 -32.56 6.82
C LEU A 134 0.34 -33.91 6.63
N ARG A 135 1.65 -33.87 6.33
CA ARG A 135 2.45 -35.09 6.18
C ARG A 135 2.58 -35.83 7.50
N ASP A 136 2.80 -35.11 8.60
CA ASP A 136 2.92 -35.72 9.92
C ASP A 136 1.60 -36.35 10.37
N ILE A 137 0.46 -35.70 10.10
CA ILE A 137 -0.89 -36.27 10.32
C ILE A 137 -1.06 -37.58 9.52
N GLU A 138 -0.66 -37.60 8.25
CA GLU A 138 -0.75 -38.80 7.41
C GLU A 138 0.14 -39.93 7.95
N GLY A 139 1.37 -39.61 8.38
CA GLY A 139 2.28 -40.57 9.01
C GLY A 139 1.73 -41.14 10.32
N LEU A 140 1.20 -40.28 11.19
CA LEU A 140 0.57 -40.70 12.46
C LEU A 140 -0.63 -41.60 12.22
N LYS A 141 -1.45 -41.32 11.19
CA LYS A 141 -2.58 -42.17 10.82
C LYS A 141 -2.12 -43.57 10.39
N ARG A 142 -1.08 -43.66 9.54
CA ARG A 142 -0.51 -44.96 9.12
C ARG A 142 0.05 -45.75 10.31
N ASN A 143 0.80 -45.09 11.18
CA ASN A 143 1.35 -45.72 12.39
C ASN A 143 0.24 -46.24 13.33
N LEU A 144 -0.87 -45.50 13.45
CA LEU A 144 -2.02 -45.93 14.23
C LEU A 144 -2.70 -47.17 13.60
N ASP A 145 -2.90 -47.15 12.28
CA ASP A 145 -3.50 -48.28 11.55
C ASP A 145 -2.64 -49.56 11.70
N ASP A 146 -1.32 -49.44 11.55
CA ASP A 146 -0.37 -50.54 11.74
C ASP A 146 -0.39 -51.08 13.17
N CYS A 147 -0.46 -50.19 14.17
CA CYS A 147 -0.58 -50.57 15.58
C CYS A 147 -1.87 -51.34 15.85
N VAL A 148 -3.01 -50.89 15.29
CA VAL A 148 -4.30 -51.55 15.43
C VAL A 148 -4.30 -52.94 14.78
N ILE A 149 -3.70 -53.07 13.59
CA ILE A 149 -3.56 -54.37 12.89
C ILE A 149 -2.68 -55.32 13.69
N SER A 150 -1.51 -54.88 14.13
CA SER A 150 -0.57 -55.68 14.91
C SER A 150 -1.23 -56.18 16.22
N ARG A 151 -1.95 -55.31 16.93
CA ARG A 151 -2.71 -55.69 18.13
C ARG A 151 -3.75 -56.77 17.83
N ARG A 152 -4.50 -56.66 16.73
CA ARG A 152 -5.51 -57.67 16.33
C ARG A 152 -4.85 -59.03 16.04
N GLN A 153 -3.72 -59.05 15.34
CA GLN A 153 -2.97 -60.27 15.04
C GLN A 153 -2.42 -60.94 16.32
N LEU A 154 -1.91 -60.15 17.26
CA LEU A 154 -1.48 -60.66 18.57
C LEU A 154 -2.64 -61.28 19.35
N GLN A 155 -3.82 -60.65 19.36
CA GLN A 155 -4.99 -61.18 20.05
C GLN A 155 -5.47 -62.51 19.43
N GLN A 156 -5.47 -62.62 18.10
CA GLN A 156 -5.82 -63.86 17.39
C GLN A 156 -4.83 -65.00 17.69
N THR A 157 -3.53 -64.71 17.66
CA THR A 157 -2.49 -65.72 17.96
C THR A 157 -2.50 -66.18 19.41
N MET A 158 -2.84 -65.31 20.37
CA MET A 158 -3.04 -65.70 21.77
C MET A 158 -4.29 -66.55 21.96
N SER A 159 -5.40 -66.19 21.31
CA SER A 159 -6.67 -66.93 21.42
C SER A 159 -6.62 -68.32 20.77
N ALA A 160 -5.81 -68.48 19.70
CA ALA A 160 -5.61 -69.76 19.02
C ALA A 160 -4.67 -70.73 19.77
N ARG A 161 -4.00 -70.26 20.84
CA ARG A 161 -3.11 -71.08 21.69
C ARG A 161 -3.78 -71.56 22.98
N GLN A 162 -5.00 -71.12 23.27
CA GLN A 162 -5.87 -71.67 24.33
C GLN A 162 -6.78 -72.73 23.75
#